data_AF-A0A1G5UEQ8-F1
#
_entry.id   AF-A0A1G5UEQ8-F1
#
_cell.length_a   1.000
_cell.length_b   1.000
_cell.length_c   1.000
_cell.angle_alpha   90.00
_cell.angle_beta   90.00
_cell.angle_gamma   90.00
#
_symmetry.space_group_name_H-M   'P 1'
#
loop_
_entity.id
_entity.type
_entity.pdbx_description
1 polymer ?
#
loop_
_entity_poly.entity_id
_entity_poly.type
_entity_poly.pdbx_seq_one_letter_code
_entity_poly.pdbx_strand_id
1 'polypeptide(L)'
;MSLVADFEALKNFVAPRGEIGRSILHIHLGIAMYIVLRLATRRRLGPLWALAGVALLEALNETMDLAATWPVLQNWQIRDTQQDVFNTMLWPCLLCGLALWDGRRRRG
;
A
#
# COMPACT_ATOMS: atom_id res chain seq x y z
N MET A 1 11.66 -1.56 24.67
CA MET A 1 11.14 -0.74 23.54
C MET A 1 9.94 -1.49 22.98
N SER A 2 8.85 -0.81 22.63
CA SER A 2 7.65 -1.47 22.09
C SER A 2 7.82 -1.68 20.58
N LEU A 3 7.33 -2.81 20.05
CA LEU A 3 7.42 -3.13 18.61
C LEU A 3 6.86 -2.00 17.72
N VAL A 4 5.84 -1.31 18.20
CA VAL A 4 5.22 -0.16 17.52
C VAL A 4 6.20 1.01 17.45
N ALA A 5 6.89 1.33 18.55
CA ALA A 5 7.86 2.43 18.58
C ALA A 5 9.08 2.15 17.67
N ASP A 6 9.56 0.90 17.63
CA ASP A 6 10.67 0.52 16.75
C ASP A 6 10.27 0.57 15.27
N PHE A 7 9.02 0.17 14.95
CA PHE A 7 8.45 0.29 13.61
C PHE A 7 8.32 1.76 13.17
N GLU A 8 7.77 2.63 14.03
CA GLU A 8 7.66 4.05 13.73
C GLU A 8 9.03 4.72 13.56
N ALA A 9 10.02 4.35 14.37
CA ALA A 9 11.38 4.86 14.26
C ALA A 9 12.01 4.48 12.91
N LEU A 10 11.83 3.24 12.46
CA LEU A 10 12.29 2.79 11.15
C LEU A 10 11.55 3.51 10.01
N LYS A 11 10.23 3.64 10.12
CA LYS A 11 9.39 4.35 9.13
C LYS A 11 9.86 5.79 8.97
N ASN A 12 10.06 6.51 10.08
CA ASN A 12 10.52 7.91 10.08
C ASN A 12 11.96 8.08 9.58
N PHE A 13 12.78 7.03 9.65
CA PHE A 13 14.13 7.04 9.10
C PHE A 13 14.14 6.93 7.57
N VAL A 14 13.26 6.08 7.02
CA VAL A 14 13.19 5.80 5.57
C VAL A 14 12.29 6.79 4.83
N ALA A 15 11.22 7.25 5.47
CA ALA A 15 10.25 8.13 4.84
C ALA A 15 10.82 9.54 4.61
N PRO A 16 10.68 10.11 3.39
CA PRO A 16 11.02 11.49 3.12
C PRO A 16 10.28 12.43 4.08
N ARG A 17 10.99 13.45 4.58
CA ARG A 17 10.38 14.47 5.44
C ARG A 17 9.50 15.39 4.59
N GLY A 18 8.20 15.42 4.87
CA GLY A 18 7.21 16.29 4.22
C GLY A 18 6.07 15.51 3.54
N GLU A 19 4.87 16.09 3.57
CA GLU A 19 3.63 15.46 3.08
C GLU A 19 3.69 15.04 1.61
N ILE A 20 4.33 15.86 0.76
CA ILE A 20 4.48 15.58 -0.68
C ILE A 20 5.41 14.38 -0.91
N GLY A 21 6.53 14.33 -0.20
CA GLY A 21 7.50 13.24 -0.31
C GLY A 21 6.92 11.90 0.16
N ARG A 22 6.17 11.93 1.26
CA ARG A 22 5.41 10.77 1.76
C ARG A 22 4.39 10.30 0.72
N SER A 23 3.54 11.19 0.21
CA SER A 23 2.52 10.85 -0.80
C SER A 23 3.14 10.22 -2.06
N ILE A 24 4.24 10.78 -2.57
CA ILE A 24 4.97 10.23 -3.72
C ILE A 24 5.53 8.85 -3.39
N LEU A 25 6.08 8.65 -2.19
CA LEU A 25 6.58 7.35 -1.75
C LEU A 25 5.46 6.32 -1.73
N HIS A 26 4.29 6.62 -1.16
CA HIS A 26 3.14 5.70 -1.13
C HIS A 26 2.72 5.26 -2.54
N ILE A 27 2.66 6.20 -3.49
CA ILE A 27 2.37 5.89 -4.90
C ILE A 27 3.40 4.90 -5.47
N HIS A 28 4.69 5.20 -5.36
CA HIS A 28 5.74 4.38 -5.97
C HIS A 28 5.90 3.04 -5.26
N LEU A 29 5.75 3.02 -3.93
CA LEU A 29 5.84 1.82 -3.11
C LEU A 29 4.68 0.87 -3.42
N GLY A 30 3.45 1.37 -3.53
CA GLY A 30 2.29 0.58 -3.92
C GLY A 30 2.47 -0.08 -5.30
N ILE A 31 2.98 0.68 -6.28
CA ILE A 31 3.29 0.15 -7.62
C ILE A 31 4.39 -0.93 -7.54
N ALA A 32 5.49 -0.65 -6.84
CA ALA A 32 6.61 -1.58 -6.70
C ALA A 32 6.17 -2.89 -6.02
N MET A 33 5.43 -2.80 -4.93
CA MET A 33 4.87 -3.97 -4.22
C MET A 33 3.96 -4.78 -5.14
N TYR A 34 3.07 -4.13 -5.89
CA TYR A 34 2.19 -4.82 -6.83
C TYR A 34 3.00 -5.61 -7.88
N ILE A 35 4.02 -4.99 -8.48
CA ILE A 35 4.87 -5.65 -9.48
C ILE A 35 5.60 -6.85 -8.88
N VAL A 36 6.21 -6.69 -7.71
CA VAL A 36 6.93 -7.78 -7.03
C VAL A 36 5.99 -8.94 -6.71
N LEU A 37 4.84 -8.65 -6.09
CA LEU A 37 3.84 -9.67 -5.77
C LEU A 37 3.30 -10.36 -7.02
N ARG A 38 3.12 -9.61 -8.11
CA ARG A 38 2.67 -10.16 -9.40
C ARG A 38 3.69 -11.10 -10.02
N LEU A 39 4.99 -10.77 -9.94
CA LEU A 39 6.08 -11.62 -10.41
C LEU A 39 6.21 -12.90 -9.58
N ALA A 40 6.00 -12.79 -8.25
CA ALA A 40 5.96 -13.94 -7.36
C ALA A 40 4.75 -14.85 -7.62
N THR A 41 3.56 -14.28 -7.83
CA THR A 41 2.33 -15.02 -8.11
C THR A 41 2.23 -15.36 -9.60
N ARG A 42 3.02 -16.34 -10.07
CA ARG A 42 3.00 -16.87 -11.45
C ARG A 42 1.68 -17.57 -11.88
N ARG A 43 0.55 -17.31 -11.21
CA ARG A 43 -0.75 -17.97 -11.44
C ARG A 43 -1.67 -17.16 -12.34
N ARG A 44 -2.69 -17.82 -12.90
CA ARG A 44 -3.77 -17.21 -13.73
C ARG A 44 -4.57 -16.14 -12.98
N LEU A 45 -4.72 -16.27 -11.66
CA LEU A 45 -5.31 -15.27 -10.76
C LEU A 45 -4.26 -14.34 -10.13
N GLY A 46 -3.00 -14.41 -10.57
CA GLY A 46 -1.89 -13.63 -10.02
C GLY A 46 -2.13 -12.11 -9.95
N PRO A 47 -2.84 -11.46 -10.89
CA PRO A 47 -3.16 -10.03 -10.77
C PRO A 47 -4.02 -9.69 -9.54
N LEU A 48 -5.01 -10.53 -9.22
CA LEU A 48 -5.90 -10.32 -8.07
C LEU A 48 -5.20 -10.65 -6.75
N TRP A 49 -4.39 -11.71 -6.73
CA TRP A 49 -3.59 -12.07 -5.55
C TRP A 49 -2.52 -11.01 -5.23
N ALA A 50 -1.89 -10.43 -6.25
CA ALA A 50 -0.97 -9.33 -6.06
C ALA A 50 -1.66 -8.11 -5.48
N LEU A 51 -2.85 -7.75 -6.00
CA LEU A 51 -3.63 -6.64 -5.47
C LEU A 51 -4.07 -6.87 -4.02
N ALA A 52 -4.54 -8.08 -3.69
CA ALA A 52 -4.91 -8.44 -2.33
C ALA A 52 -3.71 -8.38 -1.36
N GLY A 53 -2.52 -8.76 -1.82
CA GLY A 53 -1.29 -8.65 -1.02
C GLY A 53 -0.91 -7.19 -0.74
N VAL A 54 -1.01 -6.29 -1.73
CA VAL A 54 -0.80 -4.85 -1.51
C VAL A 54 -1.81 -4.30 -0.51
N ALA A 55 -3.10 -4.64 -0.68
CA ALA A 55 -4.16 -4.21 0.23
C ALA A 55 -3.92 -4.67 1.68
N LEU A 56 -3.44 -5.90 1.86
CA LEU A 56 -3.11 -6.43 3.19
C LEU A 56 -1.92 -5.70 3.81
N LEU A 57 -0.85 -5.45 3.03
CA LEU A 57 0.32 -4.73 3.52
C LEU A 57 -0.03 -3.30 3.94
N GLU A 58 -0.85 -2.62 3.14
CA GLU A 58 -1.32 -1.27 3.47
C GLU A 58 -2.20 -1.26 4.73
N ALA A 59 -3.14 -2.21 4.83
CA ALA A 59 -3.99 -2.32 6.01
C ALA A 59 -3.17 -2.60 7.28
N LEU A 60 -2.12 -3.41 7.19
CA LEU A 60 -1.20 -3.66 8.30
C LEU A 60 -0.43 -2.39 8.67
N ASN A 61 0.07 -1.65 7.69
CA ASN A 61 0.77 -0.38 7.92
C ASN A 61 -0.12 0.63 8.67
N GLU A 62 -1.33 0.86 8.18
CA GLU A 62 -2.30 1.75 8.84
C GLU A 62 -2.69 1.27 10.23
N THR A 63 -2.83 -0.04 10.44
CA THR A 63 -3.12 -0.59 11.77
C THR A 63 -1.99 -0.28 12.76
N MET A 64 -0.73 -0.33 12.32
CA MET A 64 0.42 0.03 13.16
C MET A 64 0.44 1.53 13.49
N ASP A 65 0.08 2.39 12.53
CA ASP A 65 -0.03 3.84 12.72
C ASP A 65 -1.18 4.22 13.67
N LEU A 66 -2.34 3.56 13.53
CA LEU A 66 -3.46 3.73 14.47
C LEU A 66 -3.11 3.23 15.87
N ALA A 67 -2.40 2.10 15.98
CA ALA A 67 -1.97 1.55 17.28
C ALA A 67 -0.98 2.48 18.01
N ALA A 68 -0.12 3.17 17.28
CA ALA A 68 0.81 4.15 17.86
C ALA A 68 0.10 5.38 18.41
N THR A 69 -1.01 5.78 17.81
CA THR A 69 -1.76 6.98 18.21
C THR A 69 -2.93 6.69 19.17
N TRP A 70 -3.21 5.41 19.44
CA TRP A 70 -4.26 5.01 20.35
C TRP A 70 -3.99 5.52 21.79
N PRO A 71 -4.98 6.08 22.51
CA PRO A 71 -6.42 6.12 22.21
C PRO A 71 -6.90 7.42 21.56
N VAL A 72 -6.02 8.39 21.31
CA VAL A 72 -6.42 9.73 20.83
C VAL A 72 -6.33 9.78 19.31
N LEU A 73 -7.39 9.33 18.63
CA LEU A 73 -7.52 9.53 17.19
C LEU A 73 -7.92 10.97 16.87
N GLN A 74 -7.10 11.66 16.08
CA GLN A 74 -7.39 13.00 15.60
C GLN A 74 -7.96 12.94 14.16
N ASN A 75 -8.94 13.80 13.83
CA ASN A 75 -9.56 13.81 12.50
C ASN A 75 -8.57 14.01 11.34
N TRP A 76 -7.48 14.75 11.57
CA TRP A 76 -6.46 14.98 10.54
C TRP A 76 -5.67 13.70 10.23
N GLN A 77 -5.49 12.79 11.19
CA GLN A 77 -4.81 11.50 11.01
C GLN A 77 -5.65 10.55 10.17
N ILE A 78 -6.95 10.49 10.42
CA ILE A 78 -7.88 9.69 9.61
C ILE A 78 -7.84 10.16 8.15
N ARG A 79 -7.76 11.48 7.92
CA ARG A 79 -7.64 12.04 6.57
C ARG A 79 -6.31 11.69 5.91
N ASP A 80 -5.21 11.71 6.67
CA ASP A 80 -3.88 11.32 6.19
C ASP A 80 -3.84 9.83 5.81
N THR A 81 -4.32 8.95 6.68
CA THR A 81 -4.53 7.51 6.43
C THR A 81 -5.35 7.25 5.17
N GLN A 82 -6.46 7.97 4.97
CA GLN A 82 -7.28 7.81 3.76
C GLN A 82 -6.51 8.19 2.49
N GLN A 83 -5.71 9.25 2.56
CA GLN A 83 -4.90 9.72 1.45
C GLN A 83 -3.75 8.75 1.15
N ASP A 84 -3.10 8.19 2.16
CA ASP A 84 -2.07 7.16 2.02
C ASP A 84 -2.64 5.89 1.38
N VAL A 85 -3.76 5.37 1.89
CA VAL A 85 -4.45 4.20 1.29
C VAL A 85 -4.81 4.46 -0.16
N PHE A 86 -5.35 5.64 -0.47
CA PHE A 86 -5.70 6.01 -1.85
C PHE A 86 -4.46 6.03 -2.76
N ASN A 87 -3.39 6.68 -2.31
CA ASN A 87 -2.13 6.79 -3.04
C ASN A 87 -1.49 5.43 -3.29
N THR A 88 -1.51 4.54 -2.29
CA THR A 88 -0.94 3.18 -2.39
C THR A 88 -1.77 2.27 -3.29
N MET A 89 -3.11 2.37 -3.26
CA MET A 89 -4.00 1.40 -3.94
C MET A 89 -4.45 1.79 -5.35
N LEU A 90 -4.53 3.08 -5.68
CA LEU A 90 -5.11 3.54 -6.95
C LEU A 90 -4.41 2.92 -8.17
N TRP A 91 -3.08 3.01 -8.23
CA TRP A 91 -2.31 2.50 -9.36
C TRP A 91 -2.28 0.97 -9.44
N PRO A 92 -2.06 0.22 -8.33
CA PRO A 92 -2.24 -1.24 -8.33
C PRO A 92 -3.60 -1.70 -8.83
N CYS A 93 -4.70 -1.01 -8.48
CA CYS A 93 -6.03 -1.31 -8.99
C CYS A 93 -6.11 -1.16 -10.52
N LEU A 94 -5.58 -0.07 -11.07
CA LEU A 94 -5.52 0.17 -12.52
C LEU A 94 -4.67 -0.89 -13.24
N LEU A 95 -3.48 -1.19 -12.71
CA LEU A 95 -2.60 -2.23 -13.26
C LEU A 95 -3.27 -3.62 -13.23
N CYS A 96 -3.98 -3.94 -12.15
CA CYS A 96 -4.76 -5.17 -12.07
C CYS A 96 -5.88 -5.21 -13.11
N GLY A 97 -6.63 -4.12 -13.28
CA GLY A 97 -7.66 -4.00 -14.32
C GLY A 97 -7.09 -4.24 -15.72
N LEU A 98 -5.96 -3.60 -16.04
CA LEU A 98 -5.25 -3.79 -17.31
C LEU A 98 -4.80 -5.24 -17.51
N ALA A 99 -4.21 -5.87 -16.50
CA ALA A 99 -3.77 -7.26 -16.58
C ALA A 99 -4.94 -8.24 -16.77
N LEU A 100 -6.09 -7.98 -16.15
CA LEU A 100 -7.31 -8.76 -16.35
C LEU A 100 -7.89 -8.55 -17.76
N TRP A 101 -7.85 -7.33 -18.28
CA TRP A 101 -8.31 -7.01 -19.63
C TRP A 101 -7.46 -7.70 -20.70
N ASP A 102 -6.13 -7.60 -20.62
CA ASP A 102 -5.20 -8.29 -21.53
C ASP A 102 -5.40 -9.81 -21.48
N GLY A 103 -5.57 -10.38 -20.29
CA GLY A 103 -5.84 -11.81 -20.12
C GLY A 103 -7.18 -12.29 -20.70
N ARG A 104 -8.18 -11.41 -20.85
CA ARG A 104 -9.43 -11.71 -21.58
C ARG A 104 -9.22 -11.61 -23.09
N ARG A 105 -8.50 -10.58 -23.54
CA ARG A 105 -8.25 -10.34 -24.96
C ARG A 105 -7.46 -11.45 -25.64
N ARG A 106 -6.50 -12.07 -24.94
CA ARG A 106 -5.70 -13.20 -25.48
C ARG A 106 -6.45 -14.54 -25.54
N ARG A 107 -7.68 -14.63 -25.03
CA ARG A 107 -8.48 -15.87 -25.01
C ARG A 107 -9.64 -15.87 -26.01
N GLY A 108 -9.96 -14.72 -26.61
CA GLY A 108 -10.89 -14.59 -27.72
C GLY A 108 -10.13 -14.49 -29.02
#